data_AF-A0A926FPQ9-F1
#
_entry.id   AF-A0A926FPQ9-F1
#
_cell.length_a   1.000
_cell.length_b   1.000
_cell.length_c   1.000
_cell.angle_alpha   90.00
_cell.angle_beta   90.00
_cell.angle_gamma   90.00
#
_symmetry.space_group_name_H-M   'P 1'
#
loop_
_entity.id
_entity.type
_entity.pdbx_description
1 polymer ?
#
loop_
_entity_poly.entity_id
_entity_poly.type
_entity_poly.pdbx_seq_one_letter_code
_entity_poly.pdbx_strand_id
1 'polypeptide(L)'
;MRSFLQNCVIFDLQIGKFTYEDLFKAPDLWGFITSKENSVKSRMYDHNGAMETCAAGTVKLSTELNGEVDSALQQLSKFIYPGRTSTAAKQQLVNVIPVAYETLVGISVQAEDVVKQGMVANLMLDAAQEYTASTDADAASRAFAEARMQLTTRQTLMMSSMQASTWIGYQKTVWLLILTGALLLQLLLLCFQAGLKSSLLLMLLDSSGCHPGE
;
A
#
# COMPACT_ATOMS: atom_id res chain seq x y z
N MET A 1 -8.23 -10.18 -21.25
CA MET A 1 -8.88 -8.95 -20.72
C MET A 1 -8.25 -7.64 -21.19
N ARG A 2 -6.93 -7.49 -21.17
CA ARG A 2 -6.25 -6.21 -21.49
C ARG A 2 -6.52 -5.68 -22.92
N SER A 3 -6.35 -6.55 -23.91
CA SER A 3 -6.66 -6.26 -25.33
C SER A 3 -8.11 -5.80 -25.53
N PHE A 4 -9.07 -6.34 -24.77
CA PHE A 4 -10.46 -5.89 -24.80
C PHE A 4 -10.61 -4.46 -24.26
N LEU A 5 -9.98 -4.14 -23.12
CA LEU A 5 -10.04 -2.79 -22.56
C LEU A 5 -9.42 -1.75 -23.50
N GLN A 6 -8.31 -2.07 -24.15
CA GLN A 6 -7.65 -1.17 -25.10
C GLN A 6 -8.45 -0.98 -26.39
N ASN A 7 -8.88 -2.07 -27.03
CA ASN A 7 -9.48 -2.02 -28.36
C ASN A 7 -10.97 -1.69 -28.36
N CYS A 8 -11.68 -2.01 -27.28
CA CYS A 8 -13.11 -1.74 -27.14
C CYS A 8 -13.33 -0.51 -26.26
N VAL A 9 -12.85 -0.53 -25.01
CA VAL A 9 -13.27 0.45 -23.99
C VAL A 9 -12.58 1.81 -24.12
N ILE A 10 -11.26 1.84 -24.32
CA ILE A 10 -10.53 3.10 -24.58
C ILE A 10 -11.01 3.75 -25.88
N PHE A 11 -11.34 2.93 -26.88
CA PHE A 11 -11.90 3.44 -28.12
C PHE A 11 -13.30 4.06 -27.92
N ASP A 12 -14.14 3.46 -27.08
CA ASP A 12 -15.46 4.02 -26.74
C ASP A 12 -15.34 5.36 -25.99
N LEU A 13 -14.32 5.52 -25.14
CA LEU A 13 -13.95 6.80 -24.53
C LEU A 13 -13.53 7.84 -25.56
N GLN A 14 -12.76 7.45 -26.58
CA GLN A 14 -12.29 8.36 -27.64
C GLN A 14 -13.39 8.82 -28.57
N ILE A 15 -14.39 7.98 -28.84
CA ILE A 15 -15.58 8.37 -29.60
C ILE A 15 -16.51 9.26 -28.74
N GLY A 16 -16.28 9.34 -27.43
CA GLY A 16 -17.10 10.13 -26.51
C GLY A 16 -18.44 9.46 -26.19
N LYS A 17 -18.51 8.12 -26.21
CA LYS A 17 -19.71 7.38 -25.80
C LYS A 17 -20.02 7.57 -24.31
N PHE A 18 -18.97 7.67 -23.50
CA PHE A 18 -19.01 8.03 -22.10
C PHE A 18 -17.74 8.79 -21.76
N THR A 19 -17.76 9.59 -20.69
CA THR A 19 -16.59 10.34 -20.25
C THR A 19 -15.84 9.60 -19.15
N TYR A 20 -14.59 10.00 -18.89
CA TYR A 20 -13.86 9.53 -17.72
C TYR A 20 -14.61 9.84 -16.42
N GLU A 21 -15.32 10.97 -16.34
CA GLU A 21 -16.07 11.37 -15.15
C GLU A 21 -17.25 10.42 -14.86
N ASP A 22 -17.98 10.02 -15.90
CA ASP A 22 -19.07 9.04 -15.77
C ASP A 22 -18.55 7.68 -15.32
N LEU A 23 -17.36 7.30 -15.82
CA LEU A 23 -16.69 6.06 -15.45
C LEU A 23 -16.27 6.06 -13.96
N PHE A 24 -15.77 7.18 -13.44
CA PHE A 24 -15.37 7.31 -12.03
C PHE A 24 -16.55 7.40 -11.07
N LYS A 25 -17.70 7.90 -11.54
CA LYS A 25 -18.93 7.98 -10.74
C LYS A 25 -19.75 6.69 -10.74
N ALA A 26 -19.44 5.76 -11.64
CA ALA A 26 -20.19 4.52 -11.77
C ALA A 26 -20.02 3.62 -10.52
N PRO A 27 -21.12 3.19 -9.87
CA PRO A 27 -21.05 2.28 -8.73
C PRO A 27 -20.60 0.86 -9.14
N ASP A 28 -20.97 0.42 -10.35
CA ASP A 28 -20.46 -0.81 -10.97
C ASP A 28 -19.75 -0.47 -12.28
N LEU A 29 -18.43 -0.53 -12.23
CA LEU A 29 -17.56 -0.21 -13.36
C LEU A 29 -17.75 -1.20 -14.51
N TRP A 30 -17.86 -2.50 -14.22
CA TRP A 30 -17.99 -3.53 -15.26
C TRP A 30 -19.37 -3.49 -15.92
N GLY A 31 -20.43 -3.36 -15.12
CA GLY A 31 -21.80 -3.19 -15.62
C GLY A 31 -21.94 -1.95 -16.49
N PHE A 32 -21.30 -0.83 -16.11
CA PHE A 32 -21.31 0.40 -16.89
C PHE A 32 -20.66 0.23 -18.27
N ILE A 33 -19.48 -0.39 -18.33
CA ILE A 33 -18.72 -0.63 -19.58
C ILE A 33 -19.44 -1.61 -20.50
N THR A 34 -20.02 -2.66 -19.93
CA THR A 34 -20.69 -3.74 -20.70
C THR A 34 -22.12 -3.41 -21.08
N SER A 35 -22.66 -2.29 -20.59
CA SER A 35 -24.01 -1.85 -20.95
C SER A 35 -24.13 -1.67 -22.47
N LYS A 36 -25.30 -2.05 -23.01
CA LYS A 36 -25.53 -2.04 -24.46
C LYS A 36 -25.43 -0.65 -25.10
N GLU A 37 -25.58 0.40 -24.30
CA GLU A 37 -25.54 1.80 -24.73
C GLU A 37 -24.10 2.32 -24.84
N ASN A 38 -23.21 1.81 -23.99
CA ASN A 38 -21.83 2.30 -23.87
C ASN A 38 -20.81 1.50 -24.69
N SER A 39 -21.14 0.28 -25.13
CA SER A 39 -20.19 -0.60 -25.83
C SER A 39 -20.33 -0.60 -27.36
N VAL A 40 -19.23 -0.32 -28.08
CA VAL A 40 -19.18 -0.52 -29.55
C VAL A 40 -19.03 -2.00 -29.88
N LYS A 41 -20.10 -2.58 -30.42
CA LYS A 41 -20.23 -4.02 -30.69
C LYS A 41 -19.47 -4.51 -31.93
N SER A 42 -19.11 -3.61 -32.84
CA SER A 42 -18.54 -3.93 -34.15
C SER A 42 -17.01 -4.05 -34.15
N ARG A 43 -16.34 -3.59 -33.09
CA ARG A 43 -14.89 -3.74 -32.94
C ARG A 43 -14.52 -5.18 -32.62
N MET A 44 -13.33 -5.58 -33.04
CA MET A 44 -12.73 -6.86 -32.71
C MET A 44 -11.52 -6.64 -31.81
N TYR A 45 -11.26 -7.60 -30.94
CA TYR A 45 -10.06 -7.64 -30.11
C TYR A 45 -9.45 -9.04 -30.18
N ASP A 46 -8.14 -9.10 -29.95
CA ASP A 46 -7.45 -10.37 -29.84
C ASP A 46 -7.70 -10.99 -28.46
N HIS A 47 -8.33 -12.16 -28.46
CA HIS A 47 -8.47 -13.05 -27.32
C HIS A 47 -7.57 -14.27 -27.51
N ASN A 48 -6.37 -14.24 -26.93
CA ASN A 48 -5.42 -15.36 -26.92
C ASN A 48 -5.13 -15.97 -28.31
N GLY A 49 -5.01 -15.12 -29.35
CA GLY A 49 -4.75 -15.51 -30.73
C GLY A 49 -6.00 -15.66 -31.60
N ALA A 50 -7.20 -15.47 -31.05
CA ALA A 50 -8.46 -15.48 -31.79
C ALA A 50 -9.10 -14.08 -31.82
N MET A 51 -9.44 -13.60 -33.01
CA MET A 51 -10.13 -12.31 -33.17
C MET A 51 -11.61 -12.47 -32.83
N GLU A 52 -12.06 -11.82 -31.77
CA GLU A 52 -13.45 -11.87 -31.31
C GLU A 52 -14.08 -10.48 -31.28
N THR A 53 -15.39 -10.40 -31.49
CA THR A 53 -16.10 -9.12 -31.39
C THR A 53 -16.18 -8.67 -29.93
N CYS A 54 -16.14 -7.37 -29.68
CA CYS A 54 -16.31 -6.81 -28.34
C CYS A 54 -17.63 -7.28 -27.70
N ALA A 55 -18.70 -7.45 -28.49
CA ALA A 55 -19.97 -7.96 -28.02
C ALA A 55 -19.87 -9.41 -27.49
N ALA A 56 -19.26 -10.32 -28.26
CA ALA A 56 -19.04 -11.71 -27.81
C ALA A 56 -18.07 -11.76 -26.62
N GLY A 57 -17.06 -10.89 -26.65
CA GLY A 57 -16.07 -10.75 -25.58
C GLY A 57 -16.67 -10.37 -24.24
N THR A 58 -17.64 -9.45 -24.20
CA THR A 58 -18.27 -9.03 -22.93
C THR A 58 -18.86 -10.21 -22.14
N VAL A 59 -19.49 -11.17 -22.81
CA VAL A 59 -20.10 -12.35 -22.18
C VAL A 59 -19.04 -13.31 -21.66
N LYS A 60 -18.01 -13.59 -22.48
CA LYS A 60 -16.91 -14.48 -22.10
C LYS A 60 -16.07 -13.91 -20.97
N LEU A 61 -15.64 -12.65 -21.10
CA LEU A 61 -14.87 -11.95 -20.07
C LEU A 61 -15.68 -11.80 -18.78
N SER A 62 -17.01 -11.67 -18.82
CA SER A 62 -17.81 -11.66 -17.59
C SER A 62 -17.71 -12.98 -16.84
N THR A 63 -17.71 -14.10 -17.57
CA THR A 63 -17.56 -15.44 -16.98
C THR A 63 -16.15 -15.65 -16.42
N GLU A 64 -15.13 -15.30 -17.21
CA GLU A 64 -13.72 -15.37 -16.77
C GLU A 64 -13.45 -14.50 -15.55
N LEU A 65 -13.97 -13.27 -15.56
CA LEU A 65 -13.81 -12.31 -14.48
C LEU A 65 -14.43 -12.83 -13.17
N ASN A 66 -15.63 -13.43 -13.24
CA ASN A 66 -16.24 -14.01 -12.05
C ASN A 66 -15.42 -15.20 -11.50
N GLY A 67 -14.84 -16.03 -12.37
CA GLY A 67 -13.94 -17.11 -11.97
C GLY A 67 -12.63 -16.59 -11.34
N GLU A 68 -12.07 -15.52 -11.89
CA GLU A 68 -10.85 -14.90 -11.39
C GLU A 68 -11.08 -14.20 -10.04
N VAL A 69 -12.23 -13.55 -9.85
CA VAL A 69 -12.64 -12.98 -8.55
C VAL A 69 -12.75 -14.06 -7.48
N ASP A 70 -13.32 -15.23 -7.82
CA ASP A 70 -13.40 -16.36 -6.89
C ASP A 70 -12.00 -16.87 -6.51
N SER A 71 -11.11 -17.04 -7.49
CA SER A 71 -9.72 -17.43 -7.29
C SER A 71 -8.95 -16.41 -6.43
N ALA A 72 -9.11 -15.12 -6.71
CA ALA A 72 -8.49 -14.04 -5.96
C ALA A 72 -8.96 -14.02 -4.50
N LEU A 73 -10.27 -14.20 -4.26
CA LEU A 73 -10.82 -14.33 -2.91
C LEU A 73 -10.24 -15.55 -2.17
N GLN A 74 -10.09 -16.69 -2.85
CA GLN A 74 -9.47 -17.86 -2.25
C GLN A 74 -8.00 -17.61 -1.88
N GLN A 75 -7.21 -17.01 -2.77
CA GLN A 75 -5.80 -16.70 -2.51
C GLN A 75 -5.65 -15.67 -1.38
N LEU A 76 -6.44 -14.59 -1.41
CA LEU A 76 -6.45 -13.57 -0.37
C LEU A 76 -6.86 -14.16 0.99
N SER A 77 -7.84 -15.06 1.01
CA SER A 77 -8.27 -15.73 2.24
C SER A 77 -7.18 -16.61 2.85
N LYS A 78 -6.38 -17.30 2.03
CA LYS A 78 -5.23 -18.09 2.50
C LYS A 78 -4.12 -17.20 3.05
N PHE A 79 -3.89 -16.05 2.43
CA PHE A 79 -2.89 -15.09 2.90
C PHE A 79 -3.28 -14.48 4.25
N ILE A 80 -4.56 -14.09 4.42
CA ILE A 80 -5.06 -13.50 5.66
C ILE A 80 -5.24 -14.55 6.77
N TYR A 81 -5.66 -15.77 6.42
CA TYR A 81 -5.93 -16.85 7.37
C TYR A 81 -5.09 -18.11 7.07
N PRO A 82 -3.75 -18.07 7.26
CA PRO A 82 -2.84 -19.15 6.87
C PRO A 82 -3.05 -20.48 7.63
N GLY A 83 -3.84 -20.49 8.71
CA GLY A 83 -4.12 -21.68 9.53
C GLY A 83 -5.52 -22.27 9.39
N ARG A 84 -6.36 -21.78 8.46
CA ARG A 84 -7.74 -22.28 8.28
C ARG A 84 -7.92 -23.02 6.96
N THR A 85 -8.89 -23.92 6.91
CA THR A 85 -9.28 -24.59 5.66
C THR A 85 -9.77 -23.55 4.64
N SER A 86 -9.47 -23.77 3.36
CA SER A 86 -9.73 -22.78 2.28
C SER A 86 -11.18 -22.28 2.26
N THR A 87 -12.15 -23.15 2.58
CA THR A 87 -13.58 -22.81 2.60
C THR A 87 -13.95 -21.93 3.80
N ALA A 88 -13.44 -22.26 5.00
CA ALA A 88 -13.72 -21.48 6.21
C ALA A 88 -13.00 -20.12 6.19
N ALA A 89 -11.78 -20.06 5.64
CA ALA A 89 -11.04 -18.82 5.41
C ALA A 89 -11.80 -17.89 4.46
N LYS A 90 -12.29 -18.42 3.33
CA LYS A 90 -13.06 -17.65 2.35
C LYS A 90 -14.35 -17.10 2.94
N GLN A 91 -15.13 -17.92 3.66
CA GLN A 91 -16.38 -17.44 4.29
C GLN A 91 -16.12 -16.33 5.30
N GLN A 92 -15.09 -16.45 6.12
CA GLN A 92 -14.74 -15.40 7.08
C GLN A 92 -14.35 -14.11 6.35
N LEU A 93 -13.56 -14.21 5.28
CA LEU A 93 -13.15 -13.05 4.49
C LEU A 93 -14.35 -12.36 3.83
N VAL A 94 -15.24 -13.13 3.20
CA VAL A 94 -16.45 -12.62 2.55
C VAL A 94 -17.38 -11.91 3.54
N ASN A 95 -17.41 -12.33 4.80
CA ASN A 95 -18.19 -11.66 5.84
C ASN A 95 -17.55 -10.36 6.34
N VAL A 96 -16.22 -10.27 6.36
CA VAL A 96 -15.49 -9.10 6.89
C VAL A 96 -15.39 -7.98 5.86
N ILE A 97 -15.27 -8.29 4.57
CA ILE A 97 -15.10 -7.28 3.50
C ILE A 97 -16.25 -6.24 3.49
N PRO A 98 -17.55 -6.63 3.50
CA PRO A 98 -18.65 -5.68 3.48
C PRO A 98 -18.66 -4.79 4.72
N VAL A 99 -18.36 -5.34 5.90
CA VAL A 99 -18.30 -4.59 7.16
C VAL A 99 -17.18 -3.56 7.13
N ALA A 100 -16.00 -3.95 6.63
CA ALA A 100 -14.88 -3.03 6.46
C ALA A 100 -15.22 -1.91 5.45
N TYR A 101 -15.86 -2.26 4.34
CA TYR A 101 -16.24 -1.30 3.31
C TYR A 101 -17.33 -0.33 3.79
N GLU A 102 -18.30 -0.82 4.56
CA GLU A 102 -19.31 0.01 5.22
C GLU A 102 -18.68 0.97 6.23
N THR A 103 -17.72 0.52 7.03
CA THR A 103 -17.02 1.39 7.99
C THR A 103 -16.12 2.43 7.32
N LEU A 104 -15.53 2.12 6.17
CA LEU A 104 -14.62 3.02 5.45
C LEU A 104 -15.33 3.98 4.49
N VAL A 105 -16.40 3.53 3.83
CA VAL A 105 -17.03 4.21 2.69
C VAL A 105 -18.53 4.44 2.89
N GLY A 106 -19.15 3.82 3.91
CA GLY A 106 -20.57 3.97 4.21
C GLY A 106 -21.51 3.23 3.25
N ILE A 107 -20.97 2.31 2.44
CA ILE A 107 -21.73 1.55 1.44
C ILE A 107 -21.67 0.06 1.80
N SER A 108 -22.83 -0.58 1.90
CA SER A 108 -22.94 -2.03 2.04
C SER A 108 -23.02 -2.67 0.66
N VAL A 109 -22.00 -3.43 0.29
CA VAL A 109 -21.87 -4.12 -1.00
C VAL A 109 -21.33 -5.53 -0.74
N GLN A 110 -21.68 -6.48 -1.62
CA GLN A 110 -21.17 -7.84 -1.50
C GLN A 110 -19.66 -7.86 -1.71
N ALA A 111 -18.96 -8.75 -1.00
CA ALA A 111 -17.50 -8.85 -1.07
C ALA A 111 -16.99 -9.12 -2.49
N GLU A 112 -17.73 -9.94 -3.24
CA GLU A 112 -17.42 -10.29 -4.63
C GLU A 112 -17.50 -9.05 -5.54
N ASP A 113 -18.52 -8.20 -5.35
CA ASP A 113 -18.71 -6.97 -6.11
C ASP A 113 -17.58 -5.97 -5.83
N VAL A 114 -17.16 -5.85 -4.56
CA VAL A 114 -16.02 -4.99 -4.15
C VAL A 114 -14.72 -5.45 -4.81
N VAL A 115 -14.42 -6.75 -4.71
CA VAL A 115 -13.19 -7.32 -5.28
C VAL A 115 -13.20 -7.20 -6.80
N LYS A 116 -14.35 -7.47 -7.43
CA LYS A 116 -14.55 -7.31 -8.87
C LYS A 116 -14.33 -5.87 -9.32
N GLN A 117 -14.92 -4.90 -8.63
CA GLN A 117 -14.76 -3.49 -8.95
C GLN A 117 -13.30 -3.05 -8.83
N GLY A 118 -12.61 -3.44 -7.76
CA GLY A 118 -11.19 -3.15 -7.58
C GLY A 118 -10.32 -3.80 -8.66
N MET A 119 -10.63 -5.04 -9.05
CA MET A 119 -9.91 -5.74 -10.10
C MET A 119 -10.10 -5.06 -11.47
N VAL A 120 -11.33 -4.72 -11.84
CA VAL A 120 -11.62 -4.04 -13.12
C VAL A 120 -11.00 -2.65 -13.13
N ALA A 121 -11.06 -1.90 -12.03
CA ALA A 121 -10.41 -0.59 -11.93
C ALA A 121 -8.90 -0.68 -12.13
N ASN A 122 -8.23 -1.65 -11.50
CA ASN A 122 -6.80 -1.88 -11.70
C ASN A 122 -6.47 -2.29 -13.14
N LEU A 123 -7.25 -3.19 -13.74
CA LEU A 123 -7.07 -3.60 -15.14
C LEU A 123 -7.25 -2.42 -16.11
N MET A 124 -8.17 -1.51 -15.82
CA MET A 124 -8.35 -0.28 -16.61
C MET A 124 -7.17 0.67 -16.47
N LEU A 125 -6.64 0.85 -15.25
CA LEU A 125 -5.45 1.66 -15.02
C LEU A 125 -4.24 1.09 -15.78
N ASP A 126 -4.06 -0.22 -15.74
CA ASP A 126 -2.98 -0.90 -16.47
C ASP A 126 -3.17 -0.79 -17.99
N ALA A 127 -4.40 -0.98 -18.49
CA ALA A 127 -4.72 -0.83 -19.90
C ALA A 127 -4.50 0.62 -20.40
N ALA A 128 -4.89 1.62 -19.59
CA ALA A 128 -4.66 3.02 -19.88
C ALA A 128 -3.17 3.38 -19.89
N GLN A 129 -2.41 2.89 -18.91
CA GLN A 129 -0.96 3.08 -18.87
C GLN A 129 -0.28 2.54 -20.13
N GLU A 130 -0.59 1.30 -20.50
CA GLU A 130 -0.03 0.66 -21.69
C GLU A 130 -0.47 1.34 -22.98
N TYR A 131 -1.71 1.83 -23.03
CA TYR A 131 -2.20 2.62 -24.15
C TYR A 131 -1.46 3.96 -24.29
N THR A 132 -1.20 4.68 -23.19
CA THR A 132 -0.40 5.90 -23.23
C THR A 132 1.06 5.64 -23.61
N ALA A 133 1.59 4.48 -23.23
CA ALA A 133 2.94 4.06 -23.60
C ALA A 133 3.04 3.68 -25.09
N SER A 134 2.00 3.09 -25.69
CA SER A 134 1.98 2.72 -27.10
C SER A 134 1.66 3.88 -28.06
N THR A 135 1.12 4.98 -27.55
CA THR A 135 0.72 6.14 -28.36
C THR A 135 1.75 7.29 -28.37
N ASP A 136 2.97 7.07 -27.85
CA ASP A 136 4.04 8.09 -27.72
C ASP A 136 3.56 9.41 -27.08
N ALA A 137 2.49 9.36 -26.29
CA ALA A 137 1.90 10.51 -25.62
C ALA A 137 2.69 10.82 -24.33
N ASP A 138 3.94 11.24 -24.48
CA ASP A 138 4.92 11.42 -23.39
C ASP A 138 4.42 12.37 -22.28
N ALA A 139 3.61 13.38 -22.63
CA ALA A 139 2.99 14.26 -21.64
C ALA A 139 1.90 13.57 -20.80
N ALA A 140 1.05 12.75 -21.44
CA ALA A 140 -0.05 12.05 -20.77
C ALA A 140 0.46 10.90 -19.91
N SER A 141 1.47 10.16 -20.39
CA SER A 141 2.10 9.07 -19.63
C SER A 141 2.80 9.59 -18.37
N ARG A 142 3.50 10.74 -18.46
CA ARG A 142 4.13 11.40 -17.31
C ARG A 142 3.11 11.91 -16.29
N ALA A 143 2.04 12.57 -16.74
CA ALA A 143 0.97 13.04 -15.84
C ALA A 143 0.27 11.88 -15.12
N PHE A 144 0.01 10.78 -15.83
CA PHE A 144 -0.57 9.57 -15.24
C PHE A 144 0.39 8.90 -14.23
N ALA A 145 1.66 8.77 -14.57
CA ALA A 145 2.69 8.25 -13.67
C ALA A 145 2.81 9.11 -12.41
N GLU A 146 2.79 10.44 -12.54
CA GLU A 146 2.80 11.36 -11.41
C GLU A 146 1.57 11.18 -10.50
N ALA A 147 0.37 11.11 -11.07
CA ALA A 147 -0.85 10.87 -10.31
C ALA A 147 -0.77 9.54 -9.52
N ARG A 148 -0.26 8.47 -10.14
CA ARG A 148 -0.08 7.17 -9.50
C ARG A 148 0.97 7.22 -8.38
N MET A 149 2.06 7.97 -8.59
CA MET A 149 3.06 8.21 -7.55
C MET A 149 2.44 8.95 -6.36
N GLN A 150 1.67 10.01 -6.59
CA GLN A 150 1.01 10.76 -5.51
C GLN A 150 0.06 9.87 -4.68
N LEU A 151 -0.70 8.99 -5.33
CA LEU A 151 -1.56 8.03 -4.62
C LEU A 151 -0.75 7.06 -3.76
N THR A 152 0.32 6.49 -4.31
CA THR A 152 1.21 5.58 -3.59
C THR A 152 1.91 6.26 -2.43
N THR A 153 2.35 7.52 -2.61
CA THR A 153 2.95 8.34 -1.57
C THR A 153 1.96 8.57 -0.42
N ARG A 154 0.69 8.91 -0.71
CA ARG A 154 -0.33 9.07 0.33
C ARG A 154 -0.55 7.81 1.15
N GLN A 155 -0.65 6.65 0.49
CA GLN A 155 -0.75 5.36 1.17
C GLN A 155 0.48 5.07 2.03
N THR A 156 1.68 5.36 1.52
CA THR A 156 2.93 5.18 2.26
C THR A 156 2.99 6.09 3.48
N LEU A 157 2.54 7.34 3.36
CA LEU A 157 2.48 8.28 4.47
C LEU A 157 1.53 7.78 5.57
N MET A 158 0.36 7.26 5.20
CA MET A 158 -0.56 6.63 6.16
C MET A 158 0.09 5.42 6.86
N MET A 159 0.76 4.54 6.12
CA MET A 159 1.48 3.40 6.68
C MET A 159 2.64 3.81 7.59
N SER A 160 3.37 4.87 7.24
CA SER A 160 4.43 5.42 8.09
C SER A 160 3.88 6.06 9.37
N SER A 161 2.68 6.66 9.31
CA SER A 161 2.05 7.26 10.49
C SER A 161 1.65 6.20 11.52
N MET A 162 1.16 5.04 11.06
CA MET A 162 0.84 3.91 11.92
C MET A 162 2.11 3.31 12.55
N GLN A 163 3.19 3.18 11.78
CA GLN A 163 4.49 2.67 12.28
C GLN A 163 5.22 3.67 13.18
N ALA A 164 5.04 4.98 12.97
CA ALA A 164 5.64 6.02 13.80
C ALA A 164 5.18 5.92 15.26
N SER A 165 3.95 5.46 15.51
CA SER A 165 3.40 5.32 16.87
C SER A 165 4.22 4.37 17.76
N THR A 166 4.80 3.32 17.19
CA THR A 166 5.65 2.35 17.92
C THR A 166 7.12 2.75 17.87
N TRP A 167 7.60 3.24 16.73
CA TRP A 167 9.01 3.61 16.53
C TRP A 167 9.47 4.76 17.43
N ILE A 168 8.61 5.77 17.67
CA ILE A 168 8.92 6.91 18.55
C ILE A 168 9.19 6.44 19.99
N GLY A 169 8.48 5.41 20.46
CA GLY A 169 8.67 4.85 21.80
C GLY A 169 10.04 4.16 21.97
N TYR A 170 10.48 3.41 20.96
CA TYR A 170 11.79 2.75 20.98
C TYR A 170 12.94 3.74 20.98
N GLN A 171 12.89 4.76 20.13
CA GLN A 171 13.94 5.77 20.07
C GLN A 171 14.11 6.52 21.39
N LYS A 172 12.99 6.95 22.00
CA LYS A 172 13.03 7.65 23.29
C LYS A 172 13.70 6.81 24.39
N THR A 173 13.43 5.51 24.41
CA THR A 173 14.01 4.58 25.41
C THR A 173 15.52 4.42 25.21
N VAL A 174 15.97 4.24 23.96
CA VAL A 174 17.40 4.10 23.64
C VAL A 174 18.17 5.37 24.00
N TRP A 175 17.64 6.55 23.66
CA TRP A 175 18.27 7.82 24.02
C TRP A 175 18.40 8.00 25.54
N LEU A 176 17.39 7.60 26.31
CA LEU A 176 17.43 7.68 27.77
C LEU A 176 18.49 6.74 28.36
N LEU A 177 18.64 5.53 27.81
CA LEU A 177 19.65 4.56 28.24
C LEU A 177 21.08 5.05 27.96
N ILE A 178 21.32 5.65 26.79
CA ILE A 178 22.64 6.21 26.45
C ILE A 178 22.99 7.37 27.38
N LEU A 179 22.05 8.30 27.61
CA LEU A 179 22.28 9.46 28.47
C LEU A 179 22.50 9.07 29.93
N THR A 180 21.71 8.13 30.46
CA THR A 180 21.88 7.64 31.83
C THR A 180 23.17 6.84 31.99
N GLY A 181 23.54 6.02 31.01
CA GLY A 181 24.81 5.28 30.99
C GLY A 181 26.04 6.20 30.96
N ALA A 182 26.02 7.24 30.11
CA ALA A 182 27.11 8.22 30.04
C ALA A 182 27.26 8.99 31.37
N LEU A 183 26.14 9.41 31.98
CA LEU A 183 26.13 10.13 33.24
C LEU A 183 26.72 9.29 34.39
N LEU A 184 26.34 8.01 34.50
CA LEU A 184 26.90 7.10 35.52
C LEU A 184 28.40 6.90 35.36
N LEU A 185 28.88 6.77 34.12
CA LEU A 185 30.31 6.63 33.82
C LEU A 185 31.10 7.89 34.21
N GLN A 186 30.55 9.08 33.92
CA GLN A 186 31.16 10.35 34.28
C GLN A 186 31.22 10.56 35.80
N LEU A 187 30.18 10.14 36.53
CA LEU A 187 30.11 10.22 37.98
C LEU A 187 31.17 9.31 38.65
N LEU A 188 31.37 8.11 38.09
CA LEU A 188 32.42 7.17 38.54
C LEU A 188 33.83 7.74 38.32
N LEU A 189 34.08 8.36 37.16
CA LEU A 189 35.36 9.01 36.86
C LEU A 189 35.63 10.20 37.79
N LEU A 190 34.61 11.02 38.11
CA LEU A 190 34.76 12.14 39.06
C LEU A 190 35.11 11.67 40.48
N CYS A 191 34.49 10.59 40.96
CA CYS A 191 34.85 9.99 42.26
C CYS A 191 36.31 9.48 42.28
N PHE A 192 36.79 8.88 41.18
CA PHE A 192 38.17 8.42 41.09
C PHE A 192 39.19 9.59 41.11
N GLN A 193 38.90 10.68 40.39
CA GLN A 193 39.74 11.88 40.37
C GLN A 193 39.77 12.59 41.73
N ALA A 194 38.66 12.61 42.47
CA ALA A 194 38.58 13.19 43.80
C ALA A 194 39.36 12.38 44.85
N GLY A 195 39.27 11.04 44.80
CA GLY A 195 40.04 10.15 45.67
C GLY A 195 41.55 10.25 45.46
N LEU A 196 42.00 10.34 44.20
CA LEU A 196 43.42 10.48 43.86
C LEU A 196 44.00 11.82 44.33
N LYS A 197 43.26 12.92 44.18
CA LYS A 197 43.68 14.24 44.68
C LYS A 197 43.75 14.30 46.20
N SER A 198 42.80 13.66 46.91
CA SER A 198 42.81 13.57 48.38
C SER A 198 43.99 12.75 48.90
N SER A 199 44.34 11.63 48.24
CA SER A 199 45.48 10.80 48.63
C SER A 199 46.82 11.49 48.38
N LEU A 200 46.94 12.28 47.31
CA LEU A 200 48.17 13.02 46.97
C LEU A 200 48.38 14.22 47.90
N LEU A 201 47.30 14.86 48.38
CA LEU A 201 47.36 15.92 49.38
C LEU A 201 47.75 15.41 50.78
N LEU A 202 47.30 14.21 51.17
CA LEU A 202 47.71 13.57 52.43
C LEU A 202 49.19 13.14 52.39
N MET A 203 49.71 12.68 51.25
CA MET A 203 51.14 12.37 51.09
C MET A 203 52.05 13.62 51.14
N LEU A 204 51.58 14.77 50.65
CA LEU A 204 52.34 16.03 50.71
C LEU A 204 52.33 16.68 52.10
N LEU A 205 51.26 16.50 52.89
CA LEU A 205 51.19 17.00 54.27
C LEU A 205 52.02 16.16 55.25
N ASP A 206 52.16 14.85 55.02
CA ASP A 206 53.00 13.96 55.85
C ASP A 206 54.51 14.22 55.62
N SER A 207 54.92 14.64 54.41
CA SER A 207 56.32 15.00 54.12
C SER A 207 56.77 16.33 54.74
N SER A 208 55.86 17.19 55.19
CA SER A 208 56.18 18.50 55.79
C SER A 208 56.21 18.50 57.33
N GLY A 209 56.06 17.33 57.96
CA GLY A 209 55.78 17.22 59.40
C GLY A 209 56.78 16.39 60.22
N CYS A 210 58.10 16.43 59.98
CA CYS A 210 59.08 16.02 61.01
C CYS A 210 60.51 16.52 60.73
N HIS A 211 60.84 17.69 61.26
CA HIS A 211 62.19 17.99 61.78
C HIS A 211 62.10 19.21 62.72
N PRO A 212 62.02 19.03 64.04
CA PRO A 212 62.53 20.02 64.97
C PRO A 212 64.00 19.69 65.26
N GLY A 213 64.84 20.71 65.09
CA GLY A 213 65.92 21.11 66.00
C GLY A 213 66.92 20.09 66.53
N GLU A 214 68.19 20.49 66.34
CA GLU A 214 69.40 20.20 67.13
C GLU A 214 70.29 19.03 66.71
#